data_AF-A0A8H4CLB4-F1
#
_entry.id   AF-A0A8H4CLB4-F1
#
_cell.length_a   1.000
_cell.length_b   1.000
_cell.length_c   1.000
_cell.angle_alpha   90.00
_cell.angle_beta   90.00
_cell.angle_gamma   90.00
#
_symmetry.space_group_name_H-M   'P 1'
#
loop_
_entity.id
_entity.type
_entity.pdbx_description
1 polymer ?
#
loop_
_entity_poly.entity_id
_entity_poly.type
_entity_poly.pdbx_seq_one_letter_code
_entity_poly.pdbx_strand_id
1 'polypeptide(L)'
;MADKPATKTDHAETHTEPTPAEEAAARAKEAEEQNALPYKWQQTIADVDVTFSVPGNYKSRDLVIDLKKNTISAGVKGQDPIIKGDLPHAIIVDDSTWTLASAADGTKTVEIHLDKVNKMEWWPHVVKDAPKIDVSKIQPDTSKLSDLDGETRGMVEKMMWDQRQKEMGLPTSEEQKKLDILKKFQAEHPEMDFSNAKIS
;
A
#
# COMPACT_ATOMS: atom_id res chain seq x y z
N MET A 1 41.32 -23.88 -36.57
CA MET A 1 40.67 -22.99 -37.55
C MET A 1 39.17 -23.19 -37.44
N ALA A 2 38.44 -22.12 -37.12
CA ALA A 2 36.97 -21.95 -37.04
C ALA A 2 36.26 -22.84 -35.99
N ASP A 3 35.76 -22.39 -34.85
CA ASP A 3 35.07 -21.14 -34.48
C ASP A 3 33.84 -20.83 -35.35
N LYS A 4 32.65 -21.20 -34.86
CA LYS A 4 31.41 -20.48 -35.12
C LYS A 4 30.40 -20.72 -33.98
N PRO A 5 29.69 -19.67 -33.49
CA PRO A 5 29.22 -19.63 -32.12
C PRO A 5 27.74 -20.02 -31.97
N ALA A 6 27.42 -20.54 -30.78
CA ALA A 6 26.05 -20.70 -30.31
C ALA A 6 25.40 -19.33 -30.10
N THR A 7 24.31 -19.08 -30.81
CA THR A 7 23.49 -17.88 -30.68
C THR A 7 22.76 -17.94 -29.33
N LYS A 8 23.25 -17.17 -28.35
CA LYS A 8 22.49 -16.85 -27.14
C LYS A 8 21.41 -15.84 -27.53
N THR A 9 20.16 -16.25 -27.39
CA THR A 9 19.00 -15.35 -27.43
C THR A 9 19.04 -14.50 -26.16
N ASP A 10 19.55 -13.27 -26.26
CA ASP A 10 19.39 -12.25 -25.22
C ASP A 10 17.91 -11.86 -25.17
N HIS A 11 17.20 -12.35 -24.15
CA HIS A 11 15.97 -11.73 -23.70
C HIS A 11 16.34 -10.47 -22.93
N ALA A 12 16.53 -9.37 -23.66
CA ALA A 12 16.50 -8.04 -23.06
C ALA A 12 15.04 -7.72 -22.75
N GLU A 13 14.57 -8.06 -21.55
CA GLU A 13 13.35 -7.50 -21.00
C GLU A 13 13.59 -6.02 -20.76
N THR A 14 13.14 -5.20 -21.71
CA THR A 14 13.09 -3.75 -21.56
C THR A 14 12.09 -3.43 -20.46
N HIS A 15 12.60 -3.14 -19.26
CA HIS A 15 11.83 -2.47 -18.22
C HIS A 15 11.63 -1.01 -18.67
N THR A 16 10.64 -0.77 -19.51
CA THR A 16 10.24 0.59 -19.88
C THR A 16 9.44 1.13 -18.71
N GLU A 17 10.08 1.96 -17.88
CA GLU A 17 9.37 2.73 -16.86
C GLU A 17 8.31 3.60 -17.55
N PRO A 18 7.05 3.58 -17.06
CA PRO A 18 5.98 4.35 -17.66
C PRO A 18 6.31 5.84 -17.61
N THR A 19 5.96 6.57 -18.67
CA THR A 19 6.18 8.01 -18.70
C THR A 19 5.31 8.70 -17.65
N PRO A 20 5.71 9.88 -17.12
CA PRO A 20 4.88 10.64 -16.18
C PRO A 20 3.46 10.92 -16.69
N ALA A 21 3.28 11.02 -18.01
CA ALA A 21 1.98 11.20 -18.64
C ALA A 21 1.10 9.94 -18.57
N GLU A 22 1.68 8.76 -18.77
CA GLU A 22 0.98 7.48 -18.65
C GLU A 22 0.62 7.17 -17.19
N GLU A 23 1.50 7.51 -16.25
CA GLU A 23 1.22 7.39 -14.81
C GLU A 23 0.08 8.32 -14.36
N ALA A 24 0.08 9.57 -14.85
CA ALA A 24 -1.00 10.52 -14.56
C ALA A 24 -2.34 10.06 -15.13
N ALA A 25 -2.35 9.51 -16.35
CA ALA A 25 -3.54 8.96 -16.98
C ALA A 25 -4.07 7.72 -16.21
N ALA A 26 -3.18 6.82 -15.77
CA ALA A 26 -3.55 5.67 -14.97
C ALA A 26 -4.15 6.08 -13.61
N ARG A 27 -3.54 7.06 -12.92
CA ARG A 27 -4.07 7.61 -11.67
C ARG A 27 -5.43 8.27 -11.85
N ALA A 28 -5.62 9.00 -12.95
CA ALA A 28 -6.91 9.63 -13.26
C ALA A 28 -8.01 8.59 -13.49
N LYS A 29 -7.70 7.53 -14.25
CA LYS A 29 -8.63 6.42 -14.48
C LYS A 29 -8.97 5.68 -13.19
N GLU A 30 -7.98 5.37 -12.36
CA GLU A 30 -8.19 4.76 -11.05
C GLU A 30 -9.08 5.65 -10.17
N ALA A 31 -8.80 6.96 -10.12
CA ALA A 31 -9.61 7.91 -9.37
C ALA A 31 -11.06 7.97 -9.88
N GLU A 32 -11.29 7.87 -11.20
CA GLU A 32 -12.63 7.81 -11.78
C GLU A 32 -13.37 6.54 -11.36
N GLU A 33 -12.72 5.37 -11.42
CA GLU A 33 -13.27 4.09 -10.99
C GLU A 33 -13.60 4.10 -9.49
N GLN A 34 -12.71 4.62 -8.65
CA GLN A 34 -12.96 4.78 -7.20
C GLN A 34 -14.05 5.82 -6.92
N ASN A 35 -14.16 6.85 -7.76
CA ASN A 35 -15.19 7.87 -7.59
C ASN A 35 -16.58 7.40 -7.96
N ALA A 36 -16.69 6.41 -8.85
CA ALA A 36 -17.94 5.78 -9.25
C ALA A 36 -18.53 4.84 -8.18
N LEU A 37 -17.76 4.47 -7.15
CA LEU A 37 -18.25 3.67 -6.04
C LEU A 37 -19.34 4.42 -5.23
N PRO A 38 -20.35 3.71 -4.70
CA PRO A 38 -21.43 4.31 -3.91
C PRO A 38 -20.98 4.70 -2.48
N TYR A 39 -19.70 4.51 -2.17
CA TYR A 39 -19.05 4.88 -0.92
C TYR A 39 -17.67 5.46 -1.22
N LYS A 40 -17.12 6.20 -0.27
CA LYS A 40 -15.72 6.62 -0.26
C LYS A 40 -14.96 5.80 0.76
N TRP A 41 -13.67 5.61 0.53
CA TRP A 41 -12.84 4.92 1.48
C TRP A 41 -11.42 5.46 1.43
N GLN A 42 -10.74 5.33 2.54
CA GLN A 42 -9.33 5.62 2.71
C GLN A 42 -8.75 4.57 3.65
N GLN A 43 -7.44 4.52 3.76
CA GLN A 43 -6.78 3.57 4.64
C GLN A 43 -5.47 4.13 5.13
N THR A 44 -5.06 3.66 6.31
CA THR A 44 -3.67 3.67 6.73
C THR A 44 -3.09 2.26 6.55
N ILE A 45 -1.84 2.05 6.94
CA ILE A 45 -1.28 0.70 6.98
C ILE A 45 -1.98 -0.19 8.03
N ALA A 46 -2.63 0.41 9.04
CA ALA A 46 -3.24 -0.27 10.18
C ALA A 46 -4.75 -0.46 10.06
N ASP A 47 -5.44 0.38 9.29
CA ASP A 47 -6.91 0.43 9.27
C ASP A 47 -7.46 0.85 7.91
N VAL A 48 -8.77 0.68 7.74
CA VAL A 48 -9.55 1.16 6.59
C VAL A 48 -10.79 1.89 7.09
N ASP A 49 -10.99 3.12 6.62
CA ASP A 49 -12.20 3.90 6.88
C ASP A 49 -13.08 3.94 5.63
N VAL A 50 -14.36 3.65 5.78
CA VAL A 50 -15.37 3.65 4.72
C VAL A 50 -16.49 4.62 5.10
N THR A 51 -16.88 5.49 4.17
CA THR A 51 -17.94 6.47 4.39
C THR A 51 -18.97 6.44 3.27
N PHE A 52 -20.24 6.56 3.63
CA PHE A 52 -21.32 6.79 2.67
C PHE A 52 -22.43 7.66 3.28
N SER A 53 -23.11 8.42 2.43
CA SER A 53 -24.17 9.33 2.84
C SER A 53 -25.55 8.67 2.73
N VAL A 54 -26.41 8.96 3.69
CA VAL A 54 -27.82 8.57 3.71
C VAL A 54 -28.69 9.81 3.98
N PRO A 55 -29.95 9.81 3.51
CA PRO A 55 -30.93 10.83 3.87
C PRO A 55 -31.06 11.05 5.39
N GLY A 56 -31.24 12.29 5.82
CA GLY A 56 -31.22 12.66 7.24
C GLY A 56 -32.35 12.09 8.10
N ASN A 57 -33.42 11.57 7.48
CA ASN A 57 -34.53 10.92 8.18
C ASN A 57 -34.14 9.56 8.78
N TYR A 58 -33.08 8.90 8.28
CA TYR A 58 -32.63 7.62 8.81
C TYR A 58 -31.99 7.74 10.20
N LYS A 59 -32.23 6.75 11.05
CA LYS A 59 -31.61 6.60 12.37
C LYS A 59 -30.76 5.33 12.41
N SER A 60 -29.94 5.17 13.44
CA SER A 60 -29.08 3.98 13.60
C SER A 60 -29.84 2.65 13.51
N ARG A 61 -31.08 2.58 14.00
CA ARG A 61 -31.93 1.37 13.92
C ARG A 61 -32.40 1.02 12.50
N ASP A 62 -32.33 1.98 11.58
CA ASP A 62 -32.72 1.83 10.18
C ASP A 62 -31.51 1.42 9.32
N LEU A 63 -30.33 1.28 9.92
CA LEU A 63 -29.11 0.82 9.27
C LEU A 63 -28.82 -0.64 9.66
N VAL A 64 -28.25 -1.38 8.72
CA VAL A 64 -27.73 -2.74 8.95
C VAL A 64 -26.25 -2.71 8.58
N ILE A 65 -25.40 -2.79 9.60
CA ILE A 65 -23.94 -2.75 9.48
C ILE A 65 -23.39 -4.04 10.11
N ASP A 66 -23.17 -5.06 9.28
CA ASP A 66 -22.64 -6.35 9.68
C ASP A 66 -21.15 -6.43 9.33
N LEU A 67 -20.32 -6.34 10.37
CA LEU A 67 -18.87 -6.52 10.26
C LEU A 67 -18.51 -7.92 10.75
N LYS A 68 -17.83 -8.70 9.92
CA LYS A 68 -17.26 -10.00 10.30
C LYS A 68 -15.81 -10.05 9.90
N LYS A 69 -15.09 -11.02 10.45
CA LYS A 69 -13.64 -11.19 10.25
C LYS A 69 -13.18 -11.01 8.80
N ASN A 70 -13.90 -11.55 7.82
CA ASN A 70 -13.53 -11.47 6.40
C ASN A 70 -14.65 -10.92 5.50
N THR A 71 -15.73 -10.37 6.05
CA THR A 71 -16.87 -9.91 5.22
C THR A 71 -17.47 -8.64 5.80
N ILE A 72 -17.97 -7.79 4.92
CA ILE A 72 -18.71 -6.58 5.27
C ILE A 72 -20.05 -6.57 4.55
N SER A 73 -21.10 -6.10 5.24
CA SER A 73 -22.37 -5.72 4.64
C SER A 73 -22.89 -4.49 5.35
N ALA A 74 -23.00 -3.36 4.64
CA ALA A 74 -23.47 -2.10 5.22
C ALA A 74 -24.46 -1.39 4.30
N GLY A 75 -25.58 -0.94 4.86
CA GLY A 75 -26.60 -0.19 4.14
C GLY A 75 -27.85 0.08 4.96
N VAL A 76 -28.90 0.52 4.27
CA VAL A 76 -30.21 0.80 4.88
C VAL A 76 -31.04 -0.48 4.95
N LYS A 77 -31.70 -0.71 6.09
CA LYS A 77 -32.55 -1.87 6.32
C LYS A 77 -33.67 -1.95 5.27
N GLY A 78 -33.77 -3.10 4.60
CA GLY A 78 -34.79 -3.35 3.58
C GLY A 78 -34.47 -2.79 2.20
N GLN A 79 -33.26 -2.23 2.00
CA GLN A 79 -32.72 -1.87 0.69
C GLN A 79 -31.52 -2.75 0.36
N ASP A 80 -31.06 -2.69 -0.89
CA ASP A 80 -29.79 -3.30 -1.27
C ASP A 80 -28.65 -2.63 -0.49
N PRO A 81 -27.73 -3.40 0.11
CA PRO A 81 -26.58 -2.85 0.82
C PRO A 81 -25.73 -1.96 -0.09
N ILE A 82 -25.25 -0.84 0.45
CA ILE A 82 -24.36 0.10 -0.25
C ILE A 82 -22.99 -0.55 -0.48
N ILE A 83 -22.55 -1.37 0.47
CA ILE A 83 -21.36 -2.20 0.34
C ILE A 83 -21.67 -3.59 0.87
N LYS A 84 -21.31 -4.61 0.09
CA LYS A 84 -21.42 -6.02 0.47
C LYS A 84 -20.36 -6.83 -0.25
N GLY A 85 -19.62 -7.63 0.49
CA GLY A 85 -18.67 -8.55 -0.10
C GLY A 85 -17.64 -9.09 0.88
N ASP A 86 -16.72 -9.89 0.34
CA ASP A 86 -15.56 -10.39 1.07
C ASP A 86 -14.48 -9.31 1.14
N LEU A 87 -13.95 -9.09 2.34
CA LEU A 87 -12.77 -8.28 2.57
C LEU A 87 -11.54 -8.98 1.99
N PRO A 88 -10.53 -8.25 1.48
CA PRO A 88 -9.29 -8.87 0.99
C PRO A 88 -8.54 -9.60 2.10
N HIS A 89 -8.54 -9.04 3.33
CA HIS A 89 -7.88 -9.61 4.51
C HIS A 89 -8.74 -9.49 5.77
N ALA A 90 -8.30 -10.14 6.84
CA ALA A 90 -9.04 -10.21 8.08
C ALA A 90 -8.99 -8.88 8.87
N ILE A 91 -10.10 -8.57 9.54
CA ILE A 91 -10.23 -7.45 10.50
C ILE A 91 -10.33 -7.96 11.94
N ILE A 92 -9.95 -7.11 12.90
CA ILE A 92 -10.25 -7.27 14.31
C ILE A 92 -11.67 -6.73 14.53
N VAL A 93 -12.65 -7.63 14.56
CA VAL A 93 -14.07 -7.24 14.61
C VAL A 93 -14.40 -6.42 15.86
N ASP A 94 -13.80 -6.77 17.01
CA ASP A 94 -14.06 -6.09 18.28
C ASP A 94 -13.48 -4.66 18.32
N ASP A 95 -12.45 -4.37 17.50
CA ASP A 95 -11.83 -3.05 17.38
C ASP A 95 -12.39 -2.27 16.17
N SER A 96 -13.21 -2.91 15.34
CA SER A 96 -13.87 -2.27 14.20
C SER A 96 -15.20 -1.68 14.64
N THR A 97 -15.46 -0.42 14.26
CA THR A 97 -16.63 0.33 14.74
C THR A 97 -17.36 1.01 13.61
N TRP A 98 -18.56 1.51 13.88
CA TRP A 98 -19.24 2.39 12.95
C TRP A 98 -20.00 3.48 13.71
N THR A 99 -20.15 4.63 13.07
CA THR A 99 -20.89 5.77 13.60
C THR A 99 -21.83 6.35 12.55
N LEU A 100 -22.79 7.17 13.01
CA LEU A 100 -23.71 7.92 12.17
C LEU A 100 -23.66 9.39 12.59
N ALA A 101 -23.09 10.24 11.74
CA ALA A 101 -22.95 11.67 11.97
C ALA A 101 -23.95 12.47 11.11
N SER A 102 -24.49 13.56 11.65
CA SER A 102 -25.33 14.48 10.87
C SER A 102 -24.45 15.53 10.18
N ALA A 103 -24.68 15.75 8.89
CA ALA A 103 -24.02 16.79 8.11
C ALA A 103 -24.86 18.09 8.09
N ALA A 104 -24.20 19.21 7.79
CA ALA A 104 -24.83 20.55 7.79
C ALA A 104 -25.87 20.72 6.67
N ASP A 105 -25.78 19.92 5.61
CA ASP A 105 -26.71 19.91 4.47
C ASP A 105 -28.01 19.11 4.74
N GLY A 106 -28.17 18.58 5.95
CA GLY A 106 -29.33 17.78 6.35
C GLY A 106 -29.24 16.30 5.97
N THR A 107 -28.12 15.86 5.37
CA THR A 107 -27.82 14.43 5.20
C THR A 107 -27.16 13.86 6.45
N LYS A 108 -26.96 12.53 6.47
CA LYS A 108 -26.16 11.86 7.48
C LYS A 108 -25.08 11.04 6.80
N THR A 109 -23.92 10.97 7.44
CA THR A 109 -22.79 10.16 6.98
C THR A 109 -22.64 8.96 7.92
N VAL A 110 -22.64 7.77 7.34
CA VAL A 110 -22.21 6.55 8.02
C VAL A 110 -20.69 6.48 7.83
N GLU A 111 -19.97 6.31 8.94
CA GLU A 111 -18.53 6.10 8.97
C GLU A 111 -18.26 4.73 9.58
N ILE A 112 -17.51 3.89 8.88
CA ILE A 112 -17.16 2.54 9.29
C ILE A 112 -15.64 2.48 9.38
N HIS A 113 -15.14 2.14 10.56
CA HIS A 113 -13.73 1.91 10.82
C HIS A 113 -13.45 0.41 10.90
N LEU A 114 -12.50 -0.07 10.12
CA LEU A 114 -12.06 -1.46 10.06
C LEU A 114 -10.61 -1.57 10.53
N ASP A 115 -10.39 -2.18 11.70
CA ASP A 115 -9.02 -2.42 12.20
C ASP A 115 -8.44 -3.69 11.56
N LYS A 116 -7.31 -3.58 10.87
CA LYS A 116 -6.70 -4.71 10.16
C LYS A 116 -6.01 -5.63 11.16
N VAL A 117 -6.18 -6.95 10.97
CA VAL A 117 -5.36 -7.93 11.69
C VAL A 117 -3.88 -7.80 11.29
N ASN A 118 -3.61 -7.56 10.00
CA ASN A 118 -2.27 -7.32 9.48
C ASN A 118 -2.02 -5.82 9.33
N LYS A 119 -1.30 -5.22 10.27
CA LYS A 119 -0.97 -3.77 10.30
C LYS A 119 0.25 -3.40 9.46
N MET A 120 0.62 -4.26 8.50
CA MET A 120 1.74 -4.06 7.58
C MET A 120 1.31 -4.28 6.11
N GLU A 121 0.01 -4.19 5.81
CA GLU A 121 -0.54 -4.52 4.49
C GLU A 121 -1.54 -3.49 3.99
N TRP A 122 -1.25 -2.96 2.79
CA TRP A 122 -2.14 -2.07 2.06
C TRP A 122 -3.16 -2.86 1.27
N TRP A 123 -4.43 -2.47 1.37
CA TRP A 123 -5.51 -3.16 0.70
C TRP A 123 -5.77 -2.53 -0.67
N PRO A 124 -5.83 -3.31 -1.76
CA PRO A 124 -6.13 -2.77 -3.08
C PRO A 124 -7.60 -2.34 -3.22
N HIS A 125 -8.49 -2.78 -2.34
CA HIS A 125 -9.92 -2.43 -2.34
C HIS A 125 -10.51 -2.73 -0.96
N VAL A 126 -11.72 -2.24 -0.69
CA VAL A 126 -12.46 -2.63 0.52
C VAL A 126 -13.05 -4.04 0.40
N VAL A 127 -13.66 -4.35 -0.75
CA VAL A 127 -14.24 -5.66 -1.06
C VAL A 127 -13.67 -6.21 -2.36
N LYS A 128 -13.53 -7.53 -2.47
CA LYS A 128 -12.86 -8.20 -3.59
C LYS A 128 -13.46 -7.92 -4.97
N ASP A 129 -14.74 -7.60 -5.01
CA ASP A 129 -15.48 -7.32 -6.24
C ASP A 129 -15.39 -5.85 -6.67
N ALA A 130 -14.78 -4.97 -5.86
CA ALA A 130 -14.59 -3.57 -6.20
C ALA A 130 -13.29 -3.34 -7.01
N PRO A 131 -13.23 -2.24 -7.81
CA PRO A 131 -12.02 -1.85 -8.53
C PRO A 131 -10.82 -1.71 -7.59
N LYS A 132 -9.67 -2.17 -8.05
CA LYS A 132 -8.41 -2.13 -7.29
C LYS A 132 -7.72 -0.78 -7.46
N ILE A 133 -7.05 -0.33 -6.41
CA ILE A 133 -6.02 0.71 -6.46
C ILE A 133 -4.63 0.08 -6.51
N ASP A 134 -3.69 0.77 -7.13
CA ASP A 134 -2.28 0.41 -7.11
C ASP A 134 -1.64 0.79 -5.77
N VAL A 135 -1.58 -0.19 -4.86
CA VAL A 135 -1.04 0.00 -3.51
C VAL A 135 0.47 0.26 -3.47
N SER A 136 1.20 -0.06 -4.53
CA SER A 136 2.65 0.19 -4.60
C SER A 136 3.00 1.68 -4.66
N LYS A 137 2.02 2.51 -5.05
CA LYS A 137 2.15 3.97 -5.16
C LYS A 137 1.74 4.71 -3.89
N ILE A 138 1.21 4.00 -2.88
CA ILE A 138 0.83 4.60 -1.61
C ILE A 138 2.11 4.97 -0.85
N GLN A 139 2.29 6.27 -0.62
CA GLN A 139 3.38 6.73 0.24
C GLN A 139 2.96 6.51 1.70
N PRO A 140 3.70 5.75 2.50
CA PRO A 140 3.38 5.58 3.90
C PRO A 140 3.47 6.92 4.61
N ASP A 141 2.50 7.19 5.50
CA ASP A 141 2.53 8.39 6.33
C ASP A 141 3.76 8.39 7.24
N THR A 142 4.80 9.09 6.83
CA THR A 142 6.06 9.25 7.58
C THR A 142 5.90 10.13 8.82
N SER A 143 4.68 10.65 9.05
CA SER A 143 4.41 11.78 9.93
C SER A 143 4.34 11.43 11.41
N LYS A 144 4.47 10.15 11.80
CA LYS A 144 4.50 9.72 13.21
C LYS A 144 5.58 8.68 13.51
N LEU A 145 6.78 8.94 13.02
CA LEU A 145 7.98 8.18 13.39
C LEU A 145 8.21 8.12 14.92
N SER A 146 7.61 9.05 15.68
CA SER A 146 7.59 9.08 17.14
C SER A 146 6.75 8.00 17.80
N ASP A 147 5.77 7.44 17.09
CA ASP A 147 4.74 6.55 17.66
C ASP A 147 5.05 5.06 17.41
N LEU A 148 6.12 4.79 16.66
CA LEU A 148 6.63 3.44 16.40
C LEU A 148 7.60 3.02 17.52
N ASP A 149 7.54 1.75 17.91
CA ASP A 149 8.53 1.14 18.80
C ASP A 149 9.93 1.16 18.13
N GLY A 150 10.98 1.15 18.95
CA GLY A 150 12.35 1.45 18.49
C GLY A 150 12.88 0.51 17.39
N GLU A 151 12.40 -0.74 17.34
CA GLU A 151 12.82 -1.72 16.33
C GLU A 151 12.15 -1.45 14.97
N THR A 152 10.82 -1.27 14.96
CA THR A 152 10.04 -0.94 13.75
C THR A 152 10.44 0.42 13.17
N ARG A 153 10.73 1.39 14.05
CA ARG A 153 11.23 2.71 13.66
C ARG A 153 12.54 2.62 12.88
N GLY A 154 13.50 1.82 13.35
CA GLY A 154 14.78 1.64 12.68
C GLY A 154 14.63 0.99 11.30
N MET A 155 13.67 0.08 11.14
CA MET A 155 13.37 -0.55 9.85
C MET A 155 12.75 0.44 8.85
N VAL A 156 11.79 1.25 9.29
CA VAL A 156 11.15 2.28 8.47
C VAL A 156 12.13 3.41 8.12
N GLU A 157 12.97 3.85 9.05
CA GLU A 157 14.05 4.80 8.80
C GLU A 157 15.04 4.28 7.74
N LYS A 158 15.45 3.01 7.86
CA LYS A 158 16.30 2.35 6.85
C LYS A 158 15.60 2.33 5.49
N MET A 159 14.33 1.95 5.44
CA MET A 159 13.56 1.84 4.19
C MET A 159 13.38 3.20 3.50
N MET A 160 13.08 4.25 4.28
CA MET A 160 12.99 5.61 3.75
C MET A 160 14.34 6.14 3.25
N TRP A 161 15.42 5.85 3.97
CA TRP A 161 16.77 6.24 3.54
C TRP A 161 17.16 5.51 2.26
N ASP A 162 16.92 4.20 2.18
CA ASP A 162 17.20 3.36 1.01
C ASP A 162 16.39 3.82 -0.21
N GLN A 163 15.12 4.17 -0.03
CA GLN A 163 14.27 4.71 -1.10
C GLN A 163 14.81 6.05 -1.63
N ARG A 164 15.19 6.98 -0.74
CA ARG A 164 15.80 8.26 -1.14
C ARG A 164 17.16 8.07 -1.82
N GLN A 165 18.00 7.17 -1.32
CA GLN A 165 19.28 6.86 -1.98
C GLN A 165 19.04 6.31 -3.38
N LYS A 166 18.10 5.38 -3.54
CA LYS A 166 17.76 4.78 -4.84
C LYS A 166 17.25 5.82 -5.84
N GLU A 167 16.38 6.75 -5.42
CA GLU A 167 15.93 7.87 -6.26
C GLU A 167 17.07 8.80 -6.68
N MET A 168 18.07 8.97 -5.81
CA MET A 168 19.28 9.76 -6.09
C MET A 168 20.38 8.96 -6.82
N GLY A 169 20.14 7.68 -7.17
CA GLY A 169 21.14 6.80 -7.76
C GLY A 169 22.33 6.48 -6.84
N LEU A 170 22.15 6.65 -5.53
CA LEU A 170 23.13 6.38 -4.48
C LEU A 170 22.91 4.98 -3.87
N PRO A 171 23.96 4.35 -3.32
CA PRO A 171 23.88 3.02 -2.73
C PRO A 171 22.96 2.96 -1.49
N THR A 172 22.17 1.89 -1.41
CA THR A 172 21.33 1.54 -0.25
C THR A 172 22.17 1.09 0.95
N SER A 173 21.55 0.93 2.12
CA SER A 173 22.24 0.68 3.39
C SER A 173 22.94 -0.67 3.37
N GLU A 174 22.36 -1.63 2.66
CA GLU A 174 22.95 -2.95 2.38
C GLU A 174 24.21 -2.80 1.52
N GLU A 175 24.13 -2.02 0.45
CA GLU A 175 25.24 -1.81 -0.49
C GLU A 175 26.37 -1.00 0.16
N GLN A 176 26.04 0.03 0.94
CA GLN A 176 27.00 0.80 1.71
C GLN A 176 27.74 -0.08 2.72
N LYS A 177 27.03 -0.95 3.47
CA LYS A 177 27.66 -1.92 4.36
C LYS A 177 28.56 -2.90 3.62
N LYS A 178 28.12 -3.41 2.47
CA LYS A 178 28.95 -4.29 1.63
C LYS A 178 30.22 -3.58 1.15
N LEU A 179 30.11 -2.33 0.71
CA LEU A 179 31.25 -1.50 0.29
C LEU A 179 32.21 -1.25 1.45
N ASP A 180 31.71 -0.96 2.65
CA ASP A 180 32.55 -0.73 3.83
C ASP A 180 33.27 -2.00 4.29
N ILE A 181 32.58 -3.16 4.27
CA ILE A 181 33.19 -4.46 4.56
C ILE A 181 34.28 -4.77 3.54
N LEU A 182 33.99 -4.57 2.25
CA LEU A 182 34.97 -4.80 1.18
C LEU A 182 36.18 -3.88 1.32
N LYS A 183 35.96 -2.60 1.62
CA LYS A 183 37.02 -1.60 1.81
C LYS A 183 37.90 -1.92 3.02
N LYS A 184 37.29 -2.39 4.12
CA LYS A 184 38.03 -2.84 5.31
C LYS A 184 38.85 -4.09 5.01
N PHE A 185 38.28 -5.05 4.27
CA PHE A 185 38.96 -6.26 3.85
C PHE A 185 40.14 -5.97 2.91
N GLN A 186 39.98 -5.02 1.97
CA GLN A 186 41.06 -4.54 1.10
C GLN A 186 42.19 -3.85 1.87
N ALA A 187 41.85 -3.07 2.91
CA ALA A 187 42.84 -2.40 3.75
C ALA A 187 43.62 -3.38 4.64
N GLU A 188 42.97 -4.44 5.12
CA GLU A 188 43.58 -5.48 5.95
C GLU A 188 44.36 -6.53 5.13
N HIS A 189 44.09 -6.62 3.82
CA HIS A 189 44.76 -7.53 2.89
C HIS A 189 45.27 -6.80 1.63
N PRO A 190 46.27 -5.91 1.76
CA PRO A 190 46.81 -5.14 0.64
C PRO A 190 47.52 -6.00 -0.43
N GLU A 191 47.79 -7.28 -0.14
CA GLU A 191 48.37 -8.24 -1.08
C GLU A 191 47.32 -8.91 -2.00
N MET A 192 46.02 -8.77 -1.73
CA MET A 192 44.95 -9.29 -2.59
C MET A 192 44.55 -8.27 -3.66
N ASP A 193 44.74 -8.64 -4.94
CA ASP A 193 44.33 -7.86 -6.10
C ASP A 193 42.85 -8.14 -6.46
N PHE A 194 41.98 -7.14 -6.25
CA PHE A 194 40.54 -7.22 -6.55
C PHE A 194 40.19 -6.80 -7.99
N SER A 195 41.18 -6.50 -8.83
CA SER A 195 40.96 -6.04 -10.21
C SER A 195 40.19 -7.06 -11.08
N ASN A 196 40.17 -8.34 -10.69
CA ASN A 196 39.47 -9.42 -11.39
C ASN A 196 38.26 -10.00 -10.62
N ALA A 197 37.86 -9.41 -9.49
CA ALA A 197 36.74 -9.91 -8.70
C ALA A 197 35.40 -9.47 -9.31
N LYS A 198 34.57 -10.44 -9.73
CA LYS A 198 33.17 -10.18 -10.08
C LYS A 198 32.37 -10.01 -8.79
N ILE A 199 32.10 -8.76 -8.43
CA ILE A 199 31.14 -8.41 -7.39
C ILE A 199 29.80 -8.31 -8.10
N SER A 200 28.95 -9.32 -7.90
CA SER A 200 27.56 -9.34 -8.37
C SER A 200 26.61 -9.54 -7.22
#